data_AF-A0A7W8LLY3-F1
#
_entry.id   AF-A0A7W8LLY3-F1
#
_cell.length_a   1.000
_cell.length_b   1.000
_cell.length_c   1.000
_cell.angle_alpha   90.00
_cell.angle_beta   90.00
_cell.angle_gamma   90.00
#
_symmetry.space_group_name_H-M   'P 1'
#
loop_
_entity.id
_entity.type
_entity.pdbx_description
1 polymer ?
#
loop_
_entity_poly.entity_id
_entity_poly.type
_entity_poly.pdbx_seq_one_letter_code
_entity_poly.pdbx_strand_id
1 'polypeptide(L)'
;MSNLEFLKKQAKNFLKDWKTQTKTIESDGFVSYHYDWKFYNVKDLFFYYGFDDKDEEDINLARAQHIIAKMVGFRKWNDLIHASKTELELAELLLRRFKTSEDIQDWEETLNFAGISQYGTEAVLDYARQYYKIDDNFNSTETISKKDYTEPTYYLHFLEETFPDKQTRKMFEFFIASILAHDDKPRKAAFFVGDTATGKSTMINVLNTVFKNMIGVFYSGSNSLNMTSWDNSYLNKWAMVGHHIENKISGKFFDIFTRTPSKEVKPCFARMIIQGNFMPYITGDKSRYDSVLVIPFEHQIKRENYLASDDICKKIETEVPSIIMRYANLYIELRDKLNGVISESELSKLRKKEYMAKKRF
;
A
#
# COMPACT_ATOMS: atom_id res chain seq x y z
N MET A 1 -4.71 -21.12 -23.94
CA MET A 1 -6.05 -20.50 -23.87
C MET A 1 -5.82 -19.01 -23.88
N SER A 2 -6.46 -18.27 -24.78
CA SER A 2 -6.35 -16.80 -24.80
C SER A 2 -7.10 -16.17 -23.62
N ASN A 3 -6.76 -14.94 -23.23
CA ASN A 3 -7.48 -14.23 -22.15
C ASN A 3 -8.99 -14.18 -22.43
N LEU A 4 -9.36 -13.90 -23.68
CA LEU A 4 -10.77 -13.84 -24.09
C LEU A 4 -11.49 -15.19 -23.94
N GLU A 5 -10.83 -16.31 -24.24
CA GLU A 5 -11.40 -17.65 -24.03
C GLU A 5 -11.59 -17.93 -22.54
N PHE A 6 -10.63 -17.52 -21.70
CA PHE A 6 -10.75 -17.62 -20.26
C PHE A 6 -11.94 -16.81 -19.73
N LEU A 7 -12.09 -15.55 -20.13
CA LEU A 7 -13.20 -14.68 -19.72
C LEU A 7 -14.56 -15.27 -20.15
N LYS A 8 -14.67 -15.77 -21.38
CA LYS A 8 -15.88 -16.46 -21.86
C LYS A 8 -16.20 -17.71 -21.05
N LYS A 9 -15.18 -18.46 -20.62
CA LYS A 9 -15.35 -19.62 -19.74
C LYS A 9 -15.84 -19.20 -18.35
N GLN A 10 -15.33 -18.11 -17.79
CA GLN A 10 -15.81 -17.61 -16.49
C GLN A 10 -17.27 -17.16 -16.52
N ALA A 11 -17.72 -16.51 -17.58
CA ALA A 11 -19.14 -16.19 -17.75
C ALA A 11 -20.04 -17.44 -17.80
N LYS A 12 -19.57 -18.52 -18.41
CA LYS A 12 -20.29 -19.81 -18.42
C LYS A 12 -20.30 -20.47 -17.03
N ASN A 13 -19.21 -20.37 -16.27
CA ASN A 13 -19.14 -20.86 -14.89
C ASN A 13 -20.11 -20.10 -13.99
N PHE A 14 -20.12 -18.76 -14.07
CA PHE A 14 -21.08 -17.93 -13.35
C PHE A 14 -22.52 -18.31 -13.69
N LEU A 15 -22.85 -18.44 -14.99
CA LEU A 15 -24.17 -18.88 -15.42
C LEU A 15 -24.55 -20.27 -14.89
N LYS A 16 -23.56 -21.17 -14.75
CA LYS A 16 -23.80 -22.51 -14.22
C LYS A 16 -24.22 -22.45 -12.75
N ASP A 17 -23.56 -21.62 -11.95
CA ASP A 17 -23.93 -21.41 -10.55
C ASP A 17 -25.27 -20.70 -10.44
N TRP A 18 -25.53 -19.68 -11.27
CA TRP A 18 -26.82 -18.98 -11.30
C TRP A 18 -27.98 -19.94 -11.62
N LYS A 19 -27.79 -20.88 -12.55
CA LYS A 19 -28.81 -21.90 -12.86
C LYS A 19 -29.17 -22.85 -11.71
N THR A 20 -28.42 -22.86 -10.62
CA THR A 20 -28.78 -23.62 -9.41
C THR A 20 -29.80 -22.89 -8.53
N GLN A 21 -30.25 -21.70 -8.96
CA GLN A 21 -31.21 -20.89 -8.24
C GLN A 21 -32.43 -21.70 -7.79
N THR A 22 -32.72 -21.60 -6.50
CA THR A 22 -33.99 -21.98 -5.89
C THR A 22 -34.53 -20.77 -5.15
N LYS A 23 -35.85 -20.68 -4.99
CA LYS A 23 -36.48 -19.56 -4.28
C LYS A 23 -37.46 -20.04 -3.22
N THR A 24 -37.46 -19.34 -2.10
CA THR A 24 -38.43 -19.48 -1.02
C THR A 24 -39.26 -18.20 -0.99
N ILE A 25 -40.58 -18.34 -0.92
CA ILE A 25 -41.48 -17.19 -0.74
C ILE A 25 -41.86 -17.18 0.74
N GLU A 26 -41.42 -16.15 1.45
CA GLU A 26 -41.71 -15.95 2.85
C GLU A 26 -43.17 -15.52 3.07
N SER A 27 -43.65 -15.62 4.31
CA SER A 27 -45.06 -15.32 4.64
C SER A 27 -45.50 -13.87 4.37
N ASP A 28 -44.55 -12.94 4.29
CA ASP A 28 -44.76 -11.52 3.97
C ASP A 28 -44.67 -11.23 2.47
N GLY A 29 -44.47 -12.26 1.64
CA GLY A 29 -44.30 -12.14 0.19
C GLY A 29 -42.87 -11.83 -0.25
N PHE A 30 -41.91 -11.73 0.68
CA PHE A 30 -40.49 -11.57 0.35
C PHE A 30 -39.95 -12.82 -0.35
N VAL A 31 -39.17 -12.64 -1.42
CA VAL A 31 -38.57 -13.75 -2.18
C VAL A 31 -37.11 -13.90 -1.76
N SER A 32 -36.79 -15.02 -1.14
CA SER A 32 -35.43 -15.40 -0.78
C SER A 32 -34.83 -16.32 -1.84
N TYR A 33 -33.78 -15.86 -2.53
CA TYR A 33 -33.03 -16.68 -3.48
C TYR A 33 -31.86 -17.42 -2.81
N HIS A 34 -31.64 -18.65 -3.28
CA HIS A 34 -30.62 -19.58 -2.81
C HIS A 34 -29.91 -20.24 -3.99
N TYR A 35 -28.61 -20.49 -3.85
CA TYR A 35 -27.74 -21.02 -4.89
C TYR A 35 -26.82 -22.09 -4.33
N ASP A 36 -26.64 -23.18 -5.08
CA ASP A 36 -25.62 -24.20 -4.83
C ASP A 36 -24.41 -23.92 -5.74
N TRP A 37 -23.62 -22.92 -5.37
CA TRP A 37 -22.55 -22.40 -6.21
C TRP A 37 -21.24 -23.16 -6.04
N LYS A 38 -20.49 -23.29 -7.14
CA LYS A 38 -19.15 -23.91 -7.16
C LYS A 38 -18.04 -22.94 -7.51
N PHE A 39 -18.32 -21.92 -8.32
CA PHE A 39 -17.32 -21.01 -8.86
C PHE A 39 -17.48 -19.58 -8.34
N TYR A 40 -18.71 -19.11 -8.13
CA TYR A 40 -19.01 -17.74 -7.74
C TYR A 40 -20.17 -17.70 -6.76
N ASN A 41 -20.04 -16.93 -5.68
CA ASN A 41 -21.15 -16.70 -4.75
C ASN A 41 -22.16 -15.73 -5.39
N VAL A 42 -23.08 -16.27 -6.18
CA VAL A 42 -24.04 -15.49 -7.00
C VAL A 42 -24.88 -14.54 -6.15
N LYS A 43 -25.42 -15.04 -5.02
CA LYS A 43 -26.26 -14.24 -4.10
C LYS A 43 -25.52 -13.00 -3.60
N ASP A 44 -24.30 -13.21 -3.13
CA ASP A 44 -23.44 -12.17 -2.58
C ASP A 44 -23.09 -11.12 -3.66
N LEU A 45 -22.72 -11.57 -4.85
CA LEU A 45 -22.43 -10.67 -5.97
C LEU A 45 -23.67 -9.90 -6.44
N PHE A 46 -24.87 -10.49 -6.37
CA PHE A 46 -26.11 -9.80 -6.74
C PHE A 46 -26.44 -8.70 -5.76
N PHE A 47 -26.29 -8.99 -4.46
CA PHE A 47 -26.44 -8.01 -3.42
C PHE A 47 -25.45 -6.84 -3.57
N TYR A 48 -24.17 -7.14 -3.82
CA TYR A 48 -23.12 -6.13 -4.00
C TYR A 48 -23.41 -5.15 -5.16
N TYR A 49 -23.90 -5.67 -6.28
CA TYR A 49 -24.23 -4.84 -7.44
C TYR A 49 -25.65 -4.26 -7.44
N GLY A 50 -26.43 -4.50 -6.37
CA GLY A 50 -27.78 -3.99 -6.22
C GLY A 50 -28.76 -4.47 -7.28
N PHE A 51 -28.63 -5.74 -7.71
CA PHE A 51 -29.56 -6.35 -8.64
C PHE A 51 -30.90 -6.65 -7.96
N ASP A 52 -32.01 -6.47 -8.70
CA ASP A 52 -33.36 -6.74 -8.21
C ASP A 52 -33.86 -8.13 -8.63
N ASP A 53 -35.05 -8.50 -8.16
CA ASP A 53 -35.69 -9.80 -8.48
C ASP A 53 -35.80 -10.05 -9.99
N LYS A 54 -36.01 -9.00 -10.81
CA LYS A 54 -36.15 -9.16 -12.26
C LYS A 54 -34.82 -9.47 -12.91
N ASP A 55 -33.76 -8.81 -12.45
CA ASP A 55 -32.41 -9.14 -12.90
C ASP A 55 -32.02 -10.55 -12.46
N GLU A 56 -32.43 -10.97 -11.25
CA GLU A 56 -32.11 -12.27 -10.67
C GLU A 56 -32.87 -13.44 -11.32
N GLU A 57 -34.07 -13.21 -11.85
CA GLU A 57 -34.84 -14.19 -12.63
C GLU A 57 -34.43 -14.26 -14.13
N ASP A 58 -33.71 -13.26 -14.67
CA ASP A 58 -33.27 -13.21 -16.08
C ASP A 58 -32.00 -14.06 -16.33
N ILE A 59 -32.09 -15.36 -16.06
CA ILE A 59 -30.98 -16.31 -16.14
C ILE A 59 -30.55 -16.54 -17.59
N ASN A 60 -29.59 -15.75 -18.08
CA ASN A 60 -29.04 -15.91 -19.42
C ASN A 60 -27.54 -15.58 -19.51
N LEU A 61 -26.91 -16.03 -20.61
CA LEU A 61 -25.47 -15.89 -20.79
C LEU A 61 -25.04 -14.42 -20.97
N ALA A 62 -25.86 -13.59 -21.62
CA ALA A 62 -25.52 -12.19 -21.84
C ALA A 62 -25.47 -11.41 -20.52
N ARG A 63 -26.37 -11.73 -19.58
CA ARG A 63 -26.36 -11.18 -18.22
C ARG A 63 -25.16 -11.65 -17.43
N ALA A 64 -24.86 -12.95 -17.44
CA ALA A 64 -23.67 -13.50 -16.79
C ALA A 64 -22.37 -12.84 -17.32
N GLN A 65 -22.28 -12.63 -18.64
CA GLN A 65 -21.17 -11.90 -19.27
C GLN A 65 -21.07 -10.45 -18.79
N HIS A 66 -22.21 -9.77 -18.64
CA HIS A 66 -22.24 -8.39 -18.15
C HIS A 66 -21.77 -8.29 -16.70
N ILE A 67 -22.16 -9.23 -15.84
CA ILE A 67 -21.70 -9.30 -14.44
C ILE A 67 -20.19 -9.54 -14.39
N ILE A 68 -19.67 -10.50 -15.16
CA ILE A 68 -18.22 -10.73 -15.25
C ILE A 68 -17.47 -9.47 -15.67
N ALA A 69 -18.01 -8.67 -16.59
CA ALA A 69 -17.39 -7.40 -16.97
C ALA A 69 -17.38 -6.38 -15.83
N LYS A 70 -18.49 -6.25 -15.09
CA LYS A 70 -18.57 -5.39 -13.91
C LYS A 70 -17.55 -5.79 -12.84
N MET A 71 -17.39 -7.09 -12.59
CA MET A 71 -16.41 -7.62 -11.62
C MET A 71 -14.98 -7.19 -11.89
N VAL A 72 -14.62 -6.91 -13.15
CA VAL A 72 -13.25 -6.49 -13.51
C VAL A 72 -13.16 -5.01 -13.88
N GLY A 73 -14.13 -4.19 -13.44
CA GLY A 73 -14.10 -2.74 -13.63
C GLY A 73 -14.59 -2.24 -14.99
N PHE A 74 -15.20 -3.09 -15.82
CA PHE A 74 -15.77 -2.69 -17.10
C PHE A 74 -17.27 -2.43 -16.99
N ARG A 75 -17.76 -1.42 -17.73
CA ARG A 75 -19.19 -1.07 -17.73
C ARG A 75 -20.07 -2.16 -18.34
N LYS A 76 -19.58 -2.84 -19.38
CA LYS A 76 -20.33 -3.89 -20.10
C LYS A 76 -19.38 -4.87 -20.79
N TRP A 77 -19.90 -6.06 -21.07
CA TRP A 77 -19.16 -7.13 -21.76
C TRP A 77 -18.52 -6.69 -23.08
N ASN A 78 -19.21 -5.86 -23.87
CA ASN A 78 -18.68 -5.38 -25.13
C ASN A 78 -17.41 -4.54 -24.97
N ASP A 79 -17.29 -3.80 -23.86
CA ASP A 79 -16.09 -2.99 -23.59
C ASP A 79 -14.93 -3.91 -23.21
N LEU A 80 -15.20 -4.93 -22.37
CA LEU A 80 -14.21 -5.92 -21.95
C LEU A 80 -13.61 -6.69 -23.14
N ILE A 81 -14.43 -7.21 -24.06
CA ILE A 81 -13.92 -8.07 -25.14
C ILE A 81 -13.14 -7.31 -26.23
N HIS A 82 -13.27 -5.98 -26.29
CA HIS A 82 -12.54 -5.11 -27.20
C HIS A 82 -11.43 -4.33 -26.49
N ALA A 83 -11.17 -4.63 -25.21
CA ALA A 83 -10.13 -3.98 -24.43
C ALA A 83 -8.74 -4.32 -24.97
N SER A 84 -7.77 -3.49 -24.60
CA SER A 84 -6.35 -3.72 -24.92
C SER A 84 -5.85 -5.04 -24.33
N LYS A 85 -4.72 -5.54 -24.85
CA LYS A 85 -4.09 -6.76 -24.33
C LYS A 85 -3.78 -6.65 -22.83
N THR A 86 -3.27 -5.51 -22.39
CA THR A 86 -2.94 -5.24 -20.97
C THR A 86 -4.20 -5.27 -20.09
N GLU A 87 -5.29 -4.67 -20.55
CA GLU A 87 -6.58 -4.68 -19.85
C GLU A 87 -7.17 -6.09 -19.75
N LEU A 88 -7.11 -6.86 -20.84
CA LEU A 88 -7.57 -8.26 -20.84
C LEU A 88 -6.74 -9.14 -19.89
N GLU A 89 -5.45 -8.87 -19.78
CA GLU A 89 -4.57 -9.56 -18.86
C GLU A 89 -4.89 -9.24 -17.40
N LEU A 90 -5.12 -7.95 -17.09
CA LEU A 90 -5.58 -7.53 -15.77
C LEU A 90 -6.92 -8.18 -15.42
N ALA A 91 -7.90 -8.13 -16.34
CA ALA A 91 -9.22 -8.73 -16.13
C ALA A 91 -9.14 -10.24 -15.84
N GLU A 92 -8.31 -10.97 -16.59
CA GLU A 92 -8.06 -12.38 -16.31
C GLU A 92 -7.49 -12.60 -14.90
N LEU A 93 -6.47 -11.81 -14.53
CA LEU A 93 -5.80 -11.92 -13.24
C LEU A 93 -6.79 -11.70 -12.09
N LEU A 94 -7.61 -10.67 -12.16
CA LEU A 94 -8.66 -10.38 -11.17
C LEU A 94 -9.69 -11.52 -11.06
N LEU A 95 -10.20 -12.04 -12.18
CA LEU A 95 -11.23 -13.09 -12.16
C LEU A 95 -10.73 -14.46 -11.68
N ARG A 96 -9.42 -14.69 -11.68
CA ARG A 96 -8.85 -15.86 -11.01
C ARG A 96 -9.07 -15.79 -9.50
N ARG A 97 -9.16 -14.58 -8.93
CA ARG A 97 -9.31 -14.33 -7.50
C ARG A 97 -10.74 -14.04 -7.09
N PHE A 98 -11.46 -13.23 -7.85
CA PHE A 98 -12.80 -12.81 -7.48
C PHE A 98 -13.77 -14.00 -7.53
N LYS A 99 -14.30 -14.37 -6.37
CA LYS A 99 -15.37 -15.37 -6.17
C LYS A 99 -16.54 -14.78 -5.40
N THR A 100 -16.29 -13.75 -4.59
CA THR A 100 -17.22 -13.08 -3.68
C THR A 100 -17.15 -11.56 -3.86
N SER A 101 -18.09 -10.84 -3.25
CA SER A 101 -18.09 -9.38 -3.16
C SER A 101 -16.93 -8.86 -2.32
N GLU A 102 -16.52 -9.60 -1.27
CA GLU A 102 -15.40 -9.26 -0.40
C GLU A 102 -14.09 -9.17 -1.21
N ASP A 103 -13.84 -10.12 -2.12
CA ASP A 103 -12.64 -10.08 -2.97
C ASP A 103 -12.60 -8.82 -3.86
N ILE A 104 -13.77 -8.40 -4.36
CA ILE A 104 -13.91 -7.24 -5.22
C ILE A 104 -13.73 -5.96 -4.40
N GLN A 105 -14.39 -5.88 -3.25
CA GLN A 105 -14.32 -4.75 -2.35
C GLN A 105 -12.90 -4.56 -1.83
N ASP A 106 -12.21 -5.62 -1.40
CA ASP A 106 -10.82 -5.57 -0.96
C ASP A 106 -9.90 -5.01 -2.05
N TRP A 107 -10.09 -5.43 -3.30
CA TRP A 107 -9.34 -4.89 -4.42
C TRP A 107 -9.67 -3.42 -4.72
N GLU A 108 -10.95 -3.06 -4.75
CA GLU A 108 -11.38 -1.67 -4.97
C GLU A 108 -10.86 -0.74 -3.87
N GLU A 109 -10.94 -1.16 -2.61
CA GLU A 109 -10.36 -0.47 -1.47
C GLU A 109 -8.85 -0.36 -1.62
N THR A 110 -8.16 -1.46 -1.96
CA THR A 110 -6.72 -1.46 -2.20
C THR A 110 -6.33 -0.47 -3.31
N LEU A 111 -7.06 -0.43 -4.42
CA LEU A 111 -6.82 0.53 -5.50
C LEU A 111 -7.07 1.97 -5.05
N ASN A 112 -8.13 2.20 -4.28
CA ASN A 112 -8.46 3.51 -3.74
C ASN A 112 -7.39 4.00 -2.74
N PHE A 113 -6.92 3.10 -1.86
CA PHE A 113 -5.87 3.39 -0.89
C PHE A 113 -4.51 3.59 -1.57
N ALA A 114 -4.16 2.74 -2.54
CA ALA A 114 -2.92 2.80 -3.29
C ALA A 114 -2.90 3.86 -4.38
N GLY A 115 -4.05 4.45 -4.71
CA GLY A 115 -4.18 5.48 -5.75
C GLY A 115 -3.53 5.09 -7.08
N ILE A 116 -3.29 3.80 -7.34
CA ILE A 116 -2.45 3.33 -8.45
C ILE A 116 -3.16 3.50 -9.79
N SER A 117 -4.50 3.55 -9.77
CA SER A 117 -5.36 3.77 -10.92
C SER A 117 -5.04 5.06 -11.69
N GLN A 118 -4.49 6.08 -11.02
CA GLN A 118 -4.12 7.35 -11.68
C GLN A 118 -2.90 7.23 -12.61
N TYR A 119 -2.13 6.14 -12.51
CA TYR A 119 -0.93 5.89 -13.31
C TYR A 119 -1.19 4.99 -14.52
N GLY A 120 -2.46 4.65 -14.79
CA GLY A 120 -2.87 3.88 -15.96
C GLY A 120 -2.83 2.36 -15.75
N THR A 121 -3.40 1.63 -16.71
CA THR A 121 -3.67 0.19 -16.58
C THR A 121 -2.42 -0.67 -16.46
N GLU A 122 -1.30 -0.27 -17.05
CA GLU A 122 -0.03 -1.00 -16.91
C GLU A 122 0.46 -1.01 -15.46
N ALA A 123 0.42 0.15 -14.79
CA ALA A 123 0.78 0.26 -13.38
C ALA A 123 -0.17 -0.57 -12.49
N VAL A 124 -1.47 -0.56 -12.80
CA VAL A 124 -2.47 -1.36 -12.10
C VAL A 124 -2.22 -2.86 -12.30
N LEU A 125 -1.90 -3.31 -13.51
CA LEU A 125 -1.58 -4.70 -13.81
C LEU A 125 -0.34 -5.16 -13.05
N ASP A 126 0.72 -4.37 -13.05
CA ASP A 126 1.94 -4.70 -12.32
C ASP A 126 1.72 -4.72 -10.81
N TYR A 127 0.92 -3.80 -10.29
CA TYR A 127 0.51 -3.83 -8.89
C TYR A 127 -0.34 -5.07 -8.57
N ALA A 128 -1.34 -5.40 -9.40
CA ALA A 128 -2.17 -6.59 -9.22
C ALA A 128 -1.33 -7.88 -9.25
N ARG A 129 -0.38 -7.99 -10.18
CA ARG A 129 0.57 -9.10 -10.21
C ARG A 129 1.33 -9.22 -8.90
N GLN A 130 1.73 -8.12 -8.27
CA GLN A 130 2.43 -8.18 -6.99
C GLN A 130 1.47 -8.55 -5.86
N TYR A 131 0.35 -7.82 -5.75
CA TYR A 131 -0.69 -8.03 -4.74
C TYR A 131 -1.12 -9.49 -4.68
N TYR A 132 -1.44 -10.10 -5.83
CA TYR A 132 -1.92 -11.48 -5.88
C TYR A 132 -0.81 -12.54 -6.02
N LYS A 133 0.45 -12.16 -6.27
CA LYS A 133 1.62 -13.05 -6.09
C LYS A 133 2.06 -13.13 -4.63
N ILE A 134 1.60 -12.22 -3.76
CA ILE A 134 1.88 -12.28 -2.32
C ILE A 134 1.10 -13.43 -1.66
N ASP A 135 -0.06 -13.84 -2.20
CA ASP A 135 -0.87 -14.95 -1.67
C ASP A 135 -0.53 -16.34 -2.23
N ASP A 136 -0.03 -16.44 -3.46
CA ASP A 136 0.35 -17.71 -4.09
C ASP A 136 1.87 -17.89 -4.06
N ASN A 137 2.43 -18.49 -3.02
CA ASN A 137 3.82 -18.95 -3.12
C ASN A 137 3.91 -20.21 -4.02
N PHE A 138 4.76 -20.09 -5.06
CA PHE A 138 5.44 -21.17 -5.80
C PHE A 138 4.67 -21.96 -6.88
N ASN A 139 4.68 -21.45 -8.13
CA ASN A 139 5.19 -22.14 -9.33
C ASN A 139 4.86 -21.35 -10.61
N SER A 140 5.56 -20.25 -10.86
CA SER A 140 5.84 -19.86 -12.25
C SER A 140 7.14 -19.07 -12.32
N THR A 141 8.13 -19.68 -12.97
CA THR A 141 9.41 -19.09 -13.38
C THR A 141 9.24 -18.06 -14.50
N GLU A 142 8.26 -17.16 -14.37
CA GLU A 142 8.19 -15.96 -15.22
C GLU A 142 8.70 -14.78 -14.41
N THR A 143 10.02 -14.64 -14.47
CA THR A 143 10.75 -13.39 -14.33
C THR A 143 9.92 -12.30 -15.02
N ILE A 144 9.34 -11.39 -14.24
CA ILE A 144 8.79 -10.14 -14.80
C ILE A 144 9.94 -9.56 -15.62
N SER A 145 9.77 -9.51 -16.95
CA SER A 145 10.86 -9.11 -17.82
C SER A 145 11.19 -7.66 -17.46
N LYS A 146 12.44 -7.41 -17.08
CA LYS A 146 13.03 -6.09 -16.77
C LYS A 146 12.94 -5.07 -17.92
N LYS A 147 12.13 -5.30 -18.96
CA LYS A 147 12.34 -4.71 -20.29
C LYS A 147 11.93 -3.26 -20.44
N ASP A 148 11.02 -2.73 -19.62
CA ASP A 148 10.52 -1.35 -19.81
C ASP A 148 10.64 -0.46 -18.55
N TYR A 149 11.51 -0.84 -17.61
CA TYR A 149 11.77 -0.03 -16.42
C TYR A 149 12.89 0.99 -16.68
N THR A 150 12.54 2.27 -16.77
CA THR A 150 13.52 3.36 -16.75
C THR A 150 13.94 3.62 -15.31
N GLU A 151 15.23 3.60 -15.02
CA GLU A 151 15.78 3.87 -13.69
C GLU A 151 15.49 5.33 -13.27
N PRO A 152 14.99 5.58 -12.04
CA PRO A 152 14.62 6.93 -11.58
C PRO A 152 15.88 7.71 -11.18
N THR A 153 16.59 8.22 -12.17
CA THR A 153 17.90 8.86 -12.04
C THR A 153 17.91 10.06 -11.09
N TYR A 154 16.93 10.96 -11.18
CA TYR A 154 16.86 12.14 -10.29
C TYR A 154 16.60 11.72 -8.84
N TYR A 155 15.70 10.77 -8.65
CA TYR A 155 15.40 10.22 -7.33
C TYR A 155 16.61 9.54 -6.71
N LEU A 156 17.30 8.69 -7.47
CA LEU A 156 18.49 8.01 -6.99
C LEU A 156 19.57 9.00 -6.62
N HIS A 157 19.89 9.96 -7.50
CA HIS A 157 20.86 11.00 -7.22
C HIS A 157 20.54 11.74 -5.90
N PHE A 158 19.28 12.13 -5.70
CA PHE A 158 18.84 12.74 -4.45
C PHE A 158 19.05 11.83 -3.23
N LEU A 159 18.76 10.54 -3.34
CA LEU A 159 19.05 9.56 -2.28
C LEU A 159 20.54 9.42 -2.02
N GLU A 160 21.38 9.46 -3.04
CA GLU A 160 22.84 9.32 -2.88
C GLU A 160 23.45 10.53 -2.19
N GLU A 161 22.99 11.74 -2.52
CA GLU A 161 23.39 12.98 -1.85
C GLU A 161 22.91 13.02 -0.40
N THR A 162 21.67 12.58 -0.15
CA THR A 162 21.07 12.59 1.20
C THR A 162 21.69 11.50 2.09
N PHE A 163 21.95 10.32 1.53
CA PHE A 163 22.51 9.16 2.22
C PHE A 163 23.76 8.63 1.48
N PRO A 164 24.93 9.26 1.68
CA PRO A 164 26.18 8.77 1.12
C PRO A 164 26.56 7.38 1.62
N ASP A 165 26.20 7.04 2.87
CA ASP A 165 26.37 5.69 3.41
C ASP A 165 25.37 4.72 2.77
N LYS A 166 25.90 3.80 1.97
CA LYS A 166 25.12 2.82 1.21
C LYS A 166 24.27 1.91 2.12
N GLN A 167 24.73 1.58 3.33
CA GLN A 167 23.97 0.73 4.25
C GLN A 167 22.75 1.47 4.80
N THR A 168 22.93 2.72 5.23
CA THR A 168 21.84 3.59 5.69
C THR A 168 20.84 3.86 4.59
N ARG A 169 21.31 4.14 3.36
CA ARG A 169 20.44 4.30 2.19
C ARG A 169 19.60 3.05 1.94
N LYS A 170 20.21 1.87 1.93
CA LYS A 170 19.49 0.61 1.73
C LYS A 170 18.48 0.32 2.85
N MET A 171 18.84 0.61 4.11
CA MET A 171 17.94 0.50 5.26
C MET A 171 16.72 1.43 5.10
N PHE A 172 16.95 2.69 4.72
CA PHE A 172 15.88 3.64 4.42
C PHE A 172 15.00 3.13 3.29
N GLU A 173 15.59 2.69 2.18
CA GLU A 173 14.85 2.22 1.03
C GLU A 173 13.97 0.99 1.37
N PHE A 174 14.46 0.05 2.18
CA PHE A 174 13.66 -1.08 2.65
C PHE A 174 12.55 -0.66 3.61
N PHE A 175 12.78 0.33 4.47
CA PHE A 175 11.73 0.88 5.32
C PHE A 175 10.61 1.49 4.47
N ILE A 176 10.94 2.30 3.47
CA ILE A 176 9.95 2.88 2.55
C ILE A 176 9.26 1.79 1.72
N ALA A 177 9.99 0.79 1.23
CA ALA A 177 9.41 -0.35 0.52
C ALA A 177 8.38 -1.11 1.37
N SER A 178 8.64 -1.30 2.67
CA SER A 178 7.70 -1.94 3.59
C SER A 178 6.42 -1.13 3.82
N ILE A 179 6.49 0.21 3.74
CA ILE A 179 5.31 1.09 3.79
C ILE A 179 4.45 0.86 2.55
N LEU A 180 5.06 0.91 1.36
CA LEU A 180 4.37 0.72 0.08
C LEU A 180 3.68 -0.64 -0.02
N ALA A 181 4.31 -1.68 0.50
CA ALA A 181 3.78 -3.03 0.44
C ALA A 181 2.75 -3.36 1.52
N HIS A 182 2.42 -2.42 2.41
CA HIS A 182 1.59 -2.66 3.59
C HIS A 182 2.06 -3.83 4.46
N ASP A 183 3.37 -4.10 4.46
CA ASP A 183 3.89 -5.26 5.18
C ASP A 183 3.94 -4.98 6.67
N ASP A 184 3.16 -5.75 7.42
CA ASP A 184 3.10 -5.74 8.87
C ASP A 184 4.36 -6.25 9.57
N LYS A 185 5.27 -6.90 8.85
CA LYS A 185 6.49 -7.48 9.38
C LYS A 185 7.69 -6.85 8.67
N PRO A 186 7.83 -5.52 8.80
CA PRO A 186 8.28 -5.02 10.09
C PRO A 186 7.48 -3.84 10.68
N ARG A 187 6.93 -4.01 11.89
CA ARG A 187 6.36 -2.92 12.71
C ARG A 187 7.44 -2.04 13.35
N LYS A 188 8.17 -1.29 12.54
CA LYS A 188 9.13 -0.29 13.01
C LYS A 188 8.58 1.12 12.79
N ALA A 189 8.88 2.02 13.72
CA ALA A 189 8.84 3.45 13.47
C ALA A 189 10.21 3.92 12.95
N ALA A 190 10.25 4.92 12.06
CA ALA A 190 11.51 5.50 11.59
C ALA A 190 11.69 6.91 12.13
N PHE A 191 12.84 7.17 12.74
CA PHE A 191 13.20 8.48 13.26
C PHE A 191 14.29 9.08 12.38
N PHE A 192 13.95 10.12 11.63
CA PHE A 192 14.85 10.86 10.76
C PHE A 192 15.57 11.90 11.61
N VAL A 193 16.85 11.65 11.89
CA VAL A 193 17.60 12.47 12.86
C VAL A 193 18.86 13.05 12.24
N GLY A 194 19.07 14.35 12.43
CA GLY A 194 20.28 15.04 11.97
C GLY A 194 20.16 16.56 12.13
N ASP A 195 21.23 17.30 11.90
CA ASP A 195 21.24 18.76 12.08
C ASP A 195 20.37 19.50 11.04
N THR A 196 20.21 20.82 11.22
CA THR A 196 19.54 21.66 10.22
C THR A 196 20.24 21.57 8.86
N ALA A 197 19.48 21.72 7.78
CA ALA A 197 19.97 21.69 6.38
C ALA A 197 20.58 20.36 5.91
N THR A 198 20.19 19.24 6.53
CA THR A 198 20.61 17.89 6.08
C THR A 198 19.64 17.22 5.11
N GLY A 199 18.58 17.93 4.67
CA GLY A 199 17.61 17.41 3.70
C GLY A 199 16.41 16.64 4.30
N LYS A 200 16.27 16.56 5.63
CA LYS A 200 15.12 15.86 6.28
C LYS A 200 13.75 16.34 5.78
N SER A 201 13.48 17.64 5.81
CA SER A 201 12.21 18.19 5.34
C SER A 201 12.01 17.98 3.85
N THR A 202 13.08 18.13 3.06
CA THR A 202 13.05 17.84 1.61
C THR A 202 12.71 16.38 1.35
N MET A 203 13.27 15.44 2.11
CA MET A 203 12.92 14.02 2.01
C MET A 203 11.44 13.78 2.29
N ILE A 204 10.87 14.41 3.31
CA ILE A 204 9.43 14.30 3.58
C ILE A 204 8.61 14.85 2.40
N ASN A 205 9.01 15.98 1.81
CA ASN A 205 8.34 16.51 0.63
C ASN A 205 8.44 15.56 -0.57
N VAL A 206 9.61 14.97 -0.79
CA VAL A 206 9.84 13.95 -1.82
C VAL A 206 8.96 12.73 -1.59
N LEU A 207 8.90 12.22 -0.36
CA LEU A 207 7.99 11.11 -0.01
C LEU A 207 6.53 11.50 -0.23
N ASN A 208 6.12 12.72 0.12
CA ASN A 208 4.78 13.23 -0.18
C ASN A 208 4.52 13.36 -1.69
N THR A 209 5.52 13.69 -2.50
CA THR A 209 5.39 13.68 -3.96
C THR A 209 5.19 12.27 -4.51
N VAL A 210 5.97 11.30 -4.01
CA VAL A 210 5.91 9.90 -4.45
C VAL A 210 4.63 9.20 -4.00
N PHE A 211 4.26 9.36 -2.74
CA PHE A 211 3.12 8.67 -2.10
C PHE A 211 1.85 9.52 -2.05
N LYS A 212 1.89 10.78 -2.47
CA LYS A 212 0.75 11.72 -2.50
C LYS A 212 -0.01 11.72 -1.17
N ASN A 213 -1.34 11.61 -1.25
CA ASN A 213 -2.27 11.61 -0.12
C ASN A 213 -2.15 10.38 0.79
N MET A 214 -1.17 9.49 0.62
CA MET A 214 -0.96 8.35 1.51
C MET A 214 -0.10 8.69 2.73
N ILE A 215 0.56 9.84 2.75
CA ILE A 215 1.30 10.31 3.92
C ILE A 215 0.49 11.40 4.62
N GLY A 216 0.21 11.19 5.91
CA GLY A 216 -0.38 12.20 6.79
C GLY A 216 0.72 12.94 7.52
N VAL A 217 0.72 14.27 7.47
CA VAL A 217 1.69 15.09 8.21
C VAL A 217 1.01 15.71 9.42
N PHE A 218 1.63 15.62 10.60
CA PHE A 218 1.16 16.26 11.83
C PHE A 218 2.29 17.03 12.53
N TYR A 219 1.93 18.11 13.23
CA TYR A 219 2.87 19.03 13.88
C TYR A 219 2.69 19.01 15.40
N SER A 220 3.80 19.18 16.12
CA SER A 220 3.91 19.06 17.59
C SER A 220 3.19 20.13 18.41
N GLY A 221 2.67 21.19 17.79
CA GLY A 221 2.01 22.31 18.48
C GLY A 221 0.51 22.12 18.74
N SER A 222 -0.12 21.10 18.17
CA SER A 222 -1.56 20.84 18.36
C SER A 222 -1.78 19.66 19.30
N ASN A 223 -2.99 19.51 19.83
CA ASN A 223 -3.46 18.35 20.59
C ASN A 223 -3.36 16.98 19.83
N SER A 224 -2.55 16.91 18.77
CA SER A 224 -2.38 15.83 17.78
C SER A 224 -1.73 14.56 18.31
N LEU A 225 -1.20 14.54 19.53
CA LEU A 225 -0.78 13.30 20.20
C LEU A 225 -1.91 12.67 21.03
N ASN A 226 -3.09 13.29 21.06
CA ASN A 226 -4.31 12.73 21.64
C ASN A 226 -5.21 12.20 20.52
N MET A 227 -5.28 10.86 20.39
CA MET A 227 -6.03 10.20 19.30
C MET A 227 -7.49 10.58 19.22
N THR A 228 -8.10 11.08 20.30
CA THR A 228 -9.50 11.49 20.31
C THR A 228 -9.80 12.63 19.34
N SER A 229 -8.77 13.34 18.84
CA SER A 229 -8.91 14.38 17.81
C SER A 229 -8.51 13.92 16.41
N TRP A 230 -8.19 12.64 16.20
CA TRP A 230 -7.85 12.11 14.88
C TRP A 230 -9.14 11.76 14.15
N ASP A 231 -9.43 12.52 13.10
CA ASP A 231 -10.51 12.19 12.17
C ASP A 231 -10.06 11.14 11.13
N ASN A 232 -10.98 10.75 10.26
CA ASN A 232 -10.72 9.78 9.20
C ASN A 232 -9.59 10.21 8.24
N SER A 233 -9.19 11.49 8.20
CA SER A 233 -8.11 11.96 7.34
C SER A 233 -6.73 11.45 7.75
N TYR A 234 -6.55 11.03 9.02
CA TYR A 234 -5.31 10.45 9.52
C TYR A 234 -5.33 8.91 9.56
N LEU A 235 -6.52 8.30 9.61
CA LEU A 235 -6.67 6.85 9.72
C LEU A 235 -6.46 6.12 8.38
N ASN A 236 -6.64 6.82 7.26
CA ASN A 236 -6.49 6.27 5.90
C ASN A 236 -5.10 6.52 5.28
N LYS A 237 -4.08 6.76 6.12
CA LYS A 237 -2.71 7.04 5.68
C LYS A 237 -1.81 5.81 5.86
N TRP A 238 -0.88 5.62 4.95
CA TRP A 238 0.13 4.57 4.98
C TRP A 238 1.32 4.93 5.85
N ALA A 239 1.61 6.22 5.96
CA ALA A 239 2.58 6.73 6.91
C ALA A 239 2.10 8.02 7.56
N MET A 240 2.52 8.21 8.81
CA MET A 240 2.24 9.38 9.62
C MET A 240 3.56 10.06 9.96
N VAL A 241 3.77 11.27 9.47
CA VAL A 241 4.99 12.05 9.66
C VAL A 241 4.79 13.12 10.74
N GLY A 242 5.52 12.97 11.84
CA GLY A 242 5.59 13.97 12.91
C GLY A 242 6.70 14.97 12.67
N HIS A 243 6.35 16.25 12.53
CA HIS A 243 7.30 17.37 12.46
C HIS A 243 7.55 17.99 13.83
N HIS A 244 8.81 18.25 14.15
CA HIS A 244 9.24 19.01 15.32
C HIS A 244 8.70 18.46 16.65
N ILE A 245 8.63 17.14 16.81
CA ILE A 245 8.21 16.54 18.10
C ILE A 245 9.32 16.81 19.13
N GLU A 246 9.15 17.90 19.89
CA GLU A 246 10.29 18.57 20.52
C GLU A 246 10.89 17.77 21.67
N ASN A 247 10.11 16.94 22.39
CA ASN A 247 10.65 16.31 23.61
C ASN A 247 10.11 14.91 23.92
N LYS A 248 8.81 14.65 23.75
CA LYS A 248 8.16 13.48 24.37
C LYS A 248 7.03 12.90 23.54
N ILE A 249 6.99 11.57 23.45
CA ILE A 249 5.92 10.79 22.83
C ILE A 249 5.33 9.86 23.89
N SER A 250 4.00 9.82 23.98
CA SER A 250 3.33 8.86 24.84
C SER A 250 3.61 7.43 24.34
N GLY A 251 4.08 6.55 25.23
CA GLY A 251 4.30 5.14 24.93
C GLY A 251 3.03 4.43 24.43
N LYS A 252 1.85 4.79 24.96
CA LYS A 252 0.56 4.27 24.46
C LYS A 252 0.32 4.66 23.00
N PHE A 253 0.63 5.90 22.65
CA PHE A 253 0.51 6.39 21.27
C PHE A 253 1.52 5.69 20.35
N PHE A 254 2.77 5.56 20.81
CA PHE A 254 3.84 4.88 20.07
C PHE A 254 3.53 3.41 19.79
N ASP A 255 2.94 2.71 20.76
CA ASP A 255 2.64 1.28 20.66
C ASP A 255 1.63 0.98 19.54
N ILE A 256 0.77 1.92 19.17
CA ILE A 256 -0.22 1.74 18.09
C ILE A 256 0.46 1.49 16.75
N PHE A 257 1.56 2.18 16.49
CA PHE A 257 2.29 2.10 15.22
C PHE A 257 3.34 0.97 15.20
N THR A 258 3.68 0.43 16.37
CA THR A 258 4.86 -0.45 16.52
C THR A 258 4.57 -1.80 17.15
N ARG A 259 3.40 -2.01 17.75
CA ARG A 259 2.95 -3.29 18.31
C ARG A 259 1.75 -3.82 17.54
N THR A 260 1.55 -5.13 17.56
CA THR A 260 0.35 -5.78 16.99
C THR A 260 -0.90 -5.18 17.64
N PRO A 261 -1.96 -4.83 16.89
CA PRO A 261 -3.12 -4.17 17.45
C PRO A 261 -3.81 -5.12 18.41
N SER A 262 -4.16 -4.64 19.61
CA SER A 262 -5.12 -5.34 20.47
C SER A 262 -6.53 -5.17 19.90
N LYS A 263 -7.45 -6.10 20.22
CA LYS A 263 -8.86 -6.07 19.78
C LYS A 263 -9.60 -4.73 20.02
N GLU A 264 -9.10 -3.87 20.91
CA GLU A 264 -9.70 -2.59 21.30
C GLU A 264 -9.27 -1.37 20.48
N VAL A 265 -8.26 -1.48 19.60
CA VAL A 265 -7.75 -0.36 18.80
C VAL A 265 -8.00 -0.66 17.33
N LYS A 266 -8.72 0.21 16.61
CA LYS A 266 -8.85 0.10 15.14
C LYS A 266 -7.44 -0.06 14.54
N PRO A 267 -7.17 -1.08 13.73
CA PRO A 267 -5.84 -1.29 13.19
C PRO A 267 -5.42 -0.06 12.39
N CYS A 268 -4.43 0.67 12.92
CA CYS A 268 -3.75 1.71 12.17
C CYS A 268 -2.63 1.01 11.39
N PHE A 269 -2.84 0.82 10.09
CA PHE A 269 -1.82 0.26 9.20
C PHE A 269 -0.70 1.27 8.89
N ALA A 270 -0.85 2.52 9.34
CA ALA A 270 0.14 3.56 9.12
C ALA A 270 1.46 3.24 9.82
N ARG A 271 2.59 3.54 9.15
CA ARG A 271 3.91 3.57 9.77
C ARG A 271 4.24 4.95 10.29
N MET A 272 4.82 5.04 11.48
CA MET A 272 5.20 6.32 12.05
C MET A 272 6.60 6.74 11.59
N ILE A 273 6.70 7.94 11.03
CA ILE A 273 7.93 8.64 10.71
C ILE A 273 8.01 9.87 11.60
N ILE A 274 9.15 10.10 12.24
CA ILE A 274 9.36 11.30 13.05
C ILE A 274 10.63 11.97 12.59
N GLN A 275 10.57 13.26 12.32
CA GLN A 275 11.77 14.03 12.01
C GLN A 275 12.10 15.06 13.08
N GLY A 276 13.40 15.18 13.37
CA GLY A 276 13.92 16.15 14.32
C GLY A 276 15.44 16.18 14.33
N ASN A 277 15.99 17.12 15.09
CA ASN A 277 17.43 17.17 15.33
C ASN A 277 17.87 16.13 16.38
N PHE A 278 16.92 15.67 17.19
CA PHE A 278 17.14 14.69 18.25
C PHE A 278 16.05 13.63 18.24
N MET A 279 16.37 12.49 18.84
CA MET A 279 15.42 11.41 19.09
C MET A 279 14.47 11.84 20.24
N PRO A 280 13.13 11.85 20.06
CA PRO A 280 12.21 12.15 21.15
C PRO A 280 12.22 11.07 22.24
N TYR A 281 11.90 11.47 23.47
CA TYR A 281 11.72 10.55 24.58
C TYR A 281 10.38 9.80 24.46
N ILE A 282 10.41 8.47 24.41
CA ILE A 282 9.21 7.65 24.41
C ILE A 282 8.93 7.25 25.86
N THR A 283 7.75 7.60 26.39
CA THR A 283 7.42 7.29 27.79
C THR A 283 7.27 5.80 28.04
N GLY A 284 7.56 5.38 29.27
CA GLY A 284 7.39 4.00 29.74
C GLY A 284 8.60 3.11 29.43
N ASP A 285 8.35 1.94 28.86
CA ASP A 285 9.36 0.90 28.66
C ASP A 285 10.40 1.28 27.58
N LYS A 286 11.68 1.13 27.92
CA LYS A 286 12.82 1.39 27.01
C LYS A 286 12.87 0.40 25.86
N SER A 287 12.28 -0.80 26.00
CA SER A 287 12.17 -1.77 24.91
C SER A 287 11.46 -1.22 23.66
N ARG A 288 10.66 -0.15 23.81
CA ARG A 288 10.04 0.56 22.67
C ARG A 288 11.05 1.07 21.65
N TYR A 289 12.27 1.39 22.08
CA TYR A 289 13.34 1.79 21.17
C TYR A 289 13.83 0.65 20.29
N ASP A 290 13.61 -0.62 20.67
CA ASP A 290 13.90 -1.76 19.79
C ASP A 290 13.02 -1.73 18.54
N SER A 291 11.83 -1.11 18.61
CA SER A 291 10.93 -0.89 17.48
C SER A 291 11.21 0.41 16.71
N VAL A 292 12.31 1.11 16.98
CA VAL A 292 12.71 2.34 16.27
C VAL A 292 13.90 2.06 15.35
N LEU A 293 13.77 2.40 14.07
CA LEU A 293 14.88 2.57 13.14
C LEU A 293 15.34 4.03 13.20
N VAL A 294 16.59 4.27 13.60
CA VAL A 294 17.17 5.62 13.54
C VAL A 294 17.78 5.81 12.16
N ILE A 295 17.24 6.73 11.36
CA ILE A 295 17.75 7.03 10.02
C ILE A 295 18.53 8.34 10.10
N PRO A 296 19.88 8.27 10.12
CA PRO A 296 20.71 9.45 10.30
C PRO A 296 20.83 10.25 9.00
N PHE A 297 20.61 11.56 9.10
CA PHE A 297 20.81 12.56 8.06
C PHE A 297 22.04 13.40 8.44
N GLU A 298 23.24 12.90 8.14
CA GLU A 298 24.50 13.51 8.62
C GLU A 298 25.10 14.53 7.66
N HIS A 299 24.74 14.45 6.38
CA HIS A 299 25.33 15.30 5.36
C HIS A 299 24.59 16.63 5.29
N GLN A 300 25.25 17.72 5.68
CA GLN A 300 24.72 19.07 5.44
C GLN A 300 24.84 19.40 3.95
N ILE A 301 23.70 19.69 3.34
CA ILE A 301 23.62 20.09 1.94
C ILE A 301 24.10 21.56 1.86
N LYS A 302 25.21 21.80 1.16
CA LYS A 302 25.76 23.14 0.98
C LYS A 302 24.75 24.04 0.27
N ARG A 303 24.60 25.29 0.73
CA ARG A 303 23.65 26.27 0.16
C ARG A 303 23.84 26.51 -1.35
N GLU A 304 25.07 26.46 -1.82
CA GLU A 304 25.42 26.67 -3.24
C GLU A 304 24.92 25.54 -4.16
N ASN A 305 24.69 24.35 -3.59
CA ASN A 305 24.16 23.19 -4.30
C ASN A 305 22.67 22.95 -3.97
N TYR A 306 22.04 23.90 -3.27
CA TYR A 306 20.67 23.74 -2.79
C TYR A 306 19.69 24.03 -3.93
N LEU A 307 19.29 22.96 -4.64
CA LEU A 307 18.05 23.04 -5.42
C LEU A 307 16.88 23.27 -4.44
N ALA A 308 15.97 24.17 -4.80
CA ALA A 308 14.77 24.36 -4.00
C ALA A 308 14.00 23.03 -3.91
N SER A 309 13.39 22.76 -2.75
CA SER A 309 12.62 21.52 -2.53
C SER A 309 11.59 21.30 -3.65
N ASP A 310 10.95 22.37 -4.12
CA ASP A 310 9.94 22.32 -5.18
C ASP A 310 10.54 21.90 -6.53
N ASP A 311 11.77 22.31 -6.83
CA ASP A 311 12.43 21.95 -8.08
C ASP A 311 12.89 20.48 -8.07
N ILE A 312 13.34 20.00 -6.90
CA ILE A 312 13.63 18.57 -6.68
C ILE A 312 12.35 17.76 -6.85
N CYS A 313 11.26 18.15 -6.18
CA CYS A 313 9.97 17.48 -6.26
C CYS A 313 9.42 17.43 -7.70
N LYS A 314 9.50 18.53 -8.47
CA LYS A 314 9.05 18.54 -9.88
C LYS A 314 9.81 17.55 -10.76
N LYS A 315 11.13 17.41 -10.55
CA LYS A 315 11.94 16.42 -11.29
C LYS A 315 11.62 15.00 -10.86
N ILE A 316 11.41 14.78 -9.57
CA ILE A 316 11.06 13.45 -9.03
C ILE A 316 9.65 13.05 -9.46
N GLU A 317 8.72 14.00 -9.60
CA GLU A 317 7.35 13.74 -10.02
C GLU A 317 7.28 13.04 -11.38
N THR A 318 8.20 13.35 -12.30
CA THR A 318 8.27 12.69 -13.62
C THR A 318 8.78 11.24 -13.55
N GLU A 319 9.40 10.85 -12.43
CA GLU A 319 9.96 9.51 -12.21
C GLU A 319 9.11 8.65 -11.26
N VAL A 320 7.96 9.15 -10.78
CA VAL A 320 7.15 8.45 -9.76
C VAL A 320 6.81 6.99 -10.11
N PRO A 321 6.34 6.65 -11.33
CA PRO A 321 6.10 5.25 -11.69
C PRO A 321 7.34 4.36 -11.51
N SER A 322 8.51 4.88 -11.89
CA SER A 322 9.78 4.20 -11.73
C SER A 322 10.22 4.09 -10.26
N ILE A 323 9.89 5.07 -9.43
CA ILE A 323 10.19 5.00 -7.98
C ILE A 323 9.32 3.94 -7.31
N ILE A 324 8.02 3.91 -7.61
CA ILE A 324 7.09 2.89 -7.10
C ILE A 324 7.56 1.49 -7.50
N MET A 325 7.90 1.29 -8.78
CA MET A 325 8.40 0.02 -9.26
C MET A 325 9.76 -0.36 -8.64
N ARG A 326 10.61 0.61 -8.30
CA ARG A 326 11.83 0.34 -7.52
C ARG A 326 11.50 -0.26 -6.17
N TYR A 327 10.60 0.40 -5.44
CA TYR A 327 10.26 0.01 -4.08
C TYR A 327 9.52 -1.32 -4.02
N ALA A 328 8.64 -1.58 -4.98
CA ALA A 328 8.06 -2.90 -5.22
C ALA A 328 9.14 -4.00 -5.31
N ASN A 329 10.15 -3.81 -6.17
CA ASN A 329 11.23 -4.78 -6.34
C ASN A 329 12.11 -4.93 -5.09
N LEU A 330 12.39 -3.82 -4.39
CA LEU A 330 13.13 -3.85 -3.12
C LEU A 330 12.35 -4.55 -2.02
N TYR A 331 11.02 -4.44 -2.00
CA TYR A 331 10.19 -5.17 -1.07
C TYR A 331 10.27 -6.68 -1.30
N ILE A 332 10.26 -7.13 -2.56
CA ILE A 332 10.48 -8.54 -2.91
C ILE A 332 11.83 -9.02 -2.35
N GLU A 333 12.89 -8.21 -2.48
CA GLU A 333 14.20 -8.53 -1.88
C GLU A 333 14.11 -8.62 -0.34
N LEU A 334 13.46 -7.65 0.31
CA LEU A 334 13.29 -7.61 1.76
C LEU A 334 12.53 -8.84 2.28
N ARG A 335 11.42 -9.18 1.64
CA ARG A 335 10.57 -10.31 2.03
C ARG A 335 11.27 -11.65 1.78
N ASP A 336 11.76 -11.87 0.56
CA ASP A 336 12.20 -13.19 0.11
C ASP A 336 13.63 -13.53 0.54
N LYS A 337 14.52 -12.52 0.61
CA LYS A 337 15.93 -12.74 0.95
C LYS A 337 16.25 -12.39 2.39
N LEU A 338 15.51 -11.44 2.98
CA LEU A 338 15.75 -10.95 4.33
C LEU A 338 14.63 -11.31 5.32
N ASN A 339 13.66 -12.14 4.91
CA ASN A 339 12.54 -12.59 5.73
C ASN A 339 11.76 -11.45 6.40
N GLY A 340 11.62 -10.30 5.71
CA GLY A 340 10.96 -9.10 6.24
C GLY A 340 11.80 -8.30 7.26
N VAL A 341 13.03 -8.71 7.54
CA VAL A 341 13.87 -8.07 8.57
C VAL A 341 14.70 -6.94 7.96
N ILE A 342 14.37 -5.70 8.35
CA ILE A 342 15.20 -4.53 8.05
C ILE A 342 16.38 -4.51 9.01
N SER A 343 17.58 -4.76 8.48
CA SER A 343 18.82 -4.68 9.26
C SER A 343 19.23 -3.22 9.48
N GLU A 344 19.50 -2.85 10.74
CA GLU A 344 20.04 -1.53 11.09
C GLU A 344 21.47 -1.37 10.54
N SER A 345 21.77 -0.24 9.91
CA SER A 345 23.14 0.12 9.54
C SER A 345 24.00 0.36 10.78
N GLU A 346 25.33 0.22 10.67
CA GLU A 346 26.23 0.51 11.80
C GLU A 346 26.09 1.98 12.27
N LEU A 347 25.86 2.89 11.33
CA LEU A 347 25.62 4.30 11.64
C LEU A 347 24.30 4.50 12.40
N SER A 348 23.24 3.78 12.01
CA SER A 348 21.96 3.77 12.72
C SER A 348 22.13 3.30 14.17
N LYS A 349 22.79 2.16 14.38
CA LYS A 349 23.06 1.60 15.71
C LYS A 349 23.89 2.54 16.58
N LEU A 350 24.94 3.14 16.01
CA LEU A 350 25.79 4.09 16.69
C LEU A 350 24.99 5.31 17.16
N ARG A 351 24.22 5.94 16.26
CA ARG A 351 23.40 7.11 16.59
C ARG A 351 22.33 6.79 17.61
N LYS A 352 21.65 5.65 17.47
CA LYS A 352 20.68 5.17 18.46
C LYS A 352 21.31 5.05 19.85
N LYS A 353 22.52 4.49 19.95
CA LYS A 353 23.27 4.39 21.21
C LYS A 353 23.66 5.76 21.77
N GLU A 354 24.17 6.67 20.92
CA GLU A 354 24.54 8.03 21.33
C GLU A 354 23.34 8.81 21.88
N TYR A 355 22.19 8.76 21.21
CA TYR A 355 20.97 9.41 21.67
C TYR A 355 20.47 8.82 23.00
N MET A 356 20.52 7.49 23.12
CA MET A 356 20.15 6.81 24.37
C MET A 356 21.12 7.09 25.52
N ALA A 357 22.36 7.48 25.23
CA ALA A 357 23.35 7.88 26.24
C ALA A 357 23.22 9.36 26.66
N LYS A 358 22.88 10.26 25.73
CA LYS A 358 22.76 11.73 25.97
C LYS A 358 21.59 12.18 26.85
N LYS A 359 20.82 11.25 27.41
CA LYS A 359 19.64 11.46 28.29
C LYS A 359 19.68 12.78 29.07
N ARG A 360 18.96 13.78 28.55
CA ARG A 360 18.16 14.67 29.40
C ARG A 360 16.82 13.97 29.56
N PHE A 361 16.66 13.21 30.65
CA PHE A 361 15.33 12.76 31.09
C PHE A 361 14.65 13.87 31.87
#